data_AF-A0A8E4GKN0-F1
#
_entry.id   AF-A0A8E4GKN0-F1
#
_cell.length_a   1.000
_cell.length_b   1.000
_cell.length_c   1.000
_cell.angle_alpha   90.00
_cell.angle_beta   90.00
_cell.angle_gamma   90.00
#
_symmetry.space_group_name_H-M   'P 1'
#
loop_
_entity.id
_entity.type
_entity.pdbx_description
1 polymer ?
#
loop_
_entity_poly.entity_id
_entity_poly.type
_entity_poly.pdbx_seq_one_letter_code
_entity_poly.pdbx_strand_id
1 'polypeptide(L)'
;MLWLQQEFETFKWVITTYWRVWLIPLLFFIFSLGILIFLNLKLSHYFETRPETALAPFLDQVIITYYEKMNHKILRKFLIIGPLVLFILGYLKYRKKF
;
A
#
# COMPACT_ATOMS: atom_id res chain seq x y z
N MET A 1 9.03 32.97 13.07
CA MET A 1 7.94 32.34 13.87
C MET A 1 6.59 32.40 13.16
N LEU A 2 6.15 33.56 12.64
CA LEU A 2 4.86 33.71 11.92
C LEU A 2 4.64 32.72 10.75
N TRP A 3 5.66 32.51 9.90
CA TRP A 3 5.55 31.64 8.73
C TRP A 3 5.20 30.18 9.08
N LEU A 4 5.83 29.65 10.14
CA LEU A 4 5.66 28.25 10.54
C LEU A 4 4.26 28.01 11.13
N GLN A 5 3.72 28.99 11.86
CA GLN A 5 2.34 28.99 12.32
C GLN A 5 1.35 29.03 11.15
N GLN A 6 1.62 29.86 10.15
CA GLN A 6 0.75 30.02 8.99
C GLN A 6 0.69 28.74 8.14
N GLU A 7 1.82 28.06 7.95
CA GLU A 7 1.87 26.74 7.31
C GLU A 7 1.10 25.68 8.12
N PHE A 8 1.17 25.73 9.45
CA PHE A 8 0.46 24.77 10.31
C PHE A 8 -1.07 24.97 10.26
N GLU A 9 -1.54 26.22 10.24
CA GLU A 9 -2.96 26.52 10.07
C GLU A 9 -3.46 26.12 8.67
N THR A 10 -2.65 26.35 7.64
CA THR A 10 -2.97 25.92 6.26
C THR A 10 -3.07 24.39 6.19
N PHE A 11 -2.13 23.68 6.82
CA PHE A 11 -2.15 22.23 6.91
C PHE A 11 -3.43 21.73 7.60
N LYS A 12 -3.73 22.27 8.79
CA LYS A 12 -4.92 21.93 9.55
C LYS A 12 -6.18 22.16 8.73
N TRP A 13 -6.29 23.30 8.07
CA TRP A 13 -7.45 23.64 7.24
C TRP A 13 -7.63 22.71 6.04
N VAL A 14 -6.55 22.38 5.31
CA VAL A 14 -6.63 21.45 4.16
C VAL A 14 -7.12 20.08 4.61
N ILE A 15 -6.64 19.62 5.76
CA ILE A 15 -6.97 18.31 6.32
C ILE A 15 -8.42 18.23 6.81
N THR A 16 -8.88 19.25 7.52
CA THR A 16 -10.25 19.28 8.05
C THR A 16 -11.29 19.54 6.96
N THR A 17 -10.96 20.36 5.97
CA THR A 17 -11.90 20.74 4.91
C THR A 17 -12.02 19.65 3.84
N TYR A 18 -10.91 19.01 3.46
CA TYR A 18 -10.88 18.04 2.38
C TYR A 18 -10.65 16.62 2.89
N TRP A 19 -11.72 15.99 3.37
CA TRP A 19 -11.71 14.59 3.81
C TRP A 19 -11.09 13.62 2.79
N ARG A 20 -11.22 13.91 1.49
CA ARG A 20 -10.63 13.13 0.39
C ARG A 20 -9.10 13.02 0.48
N VAL A 21 -8.42 13.99 1.09
CA VAL A 21 -6.94 13.99 1.25
C VAL A 21 -6.47 12.82 2.10
N TRP A 22 -7.25 12.41 3.09
CA TRP A 22 -6.93 11.27 3.95
C TRP A 22 -7.62 9.98 3.51
N LEU A 23 -8.85 10.09 3.04
CA LEU A 23 -9.64 8.92 2.67
C LEU A 23 -9.02 8.16 1.49
N ILE A 24 -8.53 8.86 0.46
CA ILE A 24 -7.95 8.21 -0.73
C ILE A 24 -6.69 7.39 -0.35
N PRO A 25 -5.69 7.94 0.36
CA PRO A 25 -4.57 7.17 0.91
C PRO A 25 -5.00 5.98 1.77
N LEU A 26 -6.01 6.18 2.62
CA LEU A 26 -6.49 5.16 3.55
C LEU A 26 -7.19 4.01 2.83
N LEU A 27 -8.03 4.29 1.84
CA LEU A 27 -8.65 3.27 0.99
C LEU A 27 -7.59 2.50 0.19
N PHE A 28 -6.59 3.20 -0.35
CA PHE A 28 -5.49 2.57 -1.06
C PHE A 28 -4.67 1.64 -0.13
N PHE A 29 -4.44 2.06 1.11
CA PHE A 29 -3.77 1.25 2.13
C PHE A 29 -4.57 -0.04 2.44
N ILE A 30 -5.86 0.08 2.71
CA ILE A 30 -6.75 -1.07 2.98
C ILE A 30 -6.78 -2.02 1.78
N PHE A 31 -6.92 -1.49 0.57
CA PHE A 31 -6.91 -2.29 -0.65
C PHE A 31 -5.58 -3.05 -0.82
N SER A 32 -4.45 -2.39 -0.57
CA SER A 32 -3.12 -3.01 -0.65
C SER A 32 -2.94 -4.12 0.40
N LEU A 33 -3.46 -3.93 1.62
CA LEU A 33 -3.50 -4.97 2.65
C LEU A 33 -4.37 -6.15 2.21
N GLY A 34 -5.54 -5.89 1.62
CA GLY A 34 -6.42 -6.91 1.09
C GLY A 34 -5.75 -7.78 0.03
N ILE A 35 -5.01 -7.18 -0.91
CA ILE A 35 -4.21 -7.91 -1.90
C ILE A 35 -3.16 -8.79 -1.22
N LEU A 36 -2.48 -8.26 -0.20
CA LEU A 36 -1.44 -8.99 0.53
C LEU A 36 -2.02 -10.22 1.25
N ILE A 37 -3.18 -10.07 1.89
CA ILE A 37 -3.91 -11.18 2.52
C ILE A 37 -4.35 -12.20 1.46
N PHE A 38 -4.93 -11.73 0.35
CA PHE A 38 -5.38 -12.62 -0.74
C PHE A 38 -4.24 -13.44 -1.33
N LEU A 39 -3.08 -12.82 -1.57
CA LEU A 39 -1.90 -13.50 -2.08
C LEU A 39 -1.37 -14.54 -1.07
N ASN A 40 -1.36 -14.23 0.24
CA ASN A 40 -1.01 -15.20 1.28
C ASN A 40 -1.99 -16.40 1.30
N LEU A 41 -3.30 -16.14 1.21
CA LEU A 41 -4.31 -17.21 1.21
C LEU A 41 -4.16 -18.12 -0.01
N LYS A 42 -3.92 -17.54 -1.20
CA LYS A 42 -3.67 -18.33 -2.42
C LYS A 42 -2.39 -19.16 -2.31
N LEU A 43 -1.35 -18.62 -1.69
CA LEU A 43 -0.12 -19.35 -1.45
C LEU A 43 -0.35 -20.52 -0.49
N SER A 44 -1.02 -20.31 0.64
CA SER A 44 -1.38 -21.38 1.60
C SER A 44 -2.20 -22.48 0.92
N HIS A 45 -3.23 -22.08 0.17
CA HIS A 45 -4.09 -23.02 -0.53
C HIS A 45 -3.35 -23.84 -1.58
N TYR A 46 -2.39 -23.25 -2.29
CA TYR A 46 -1.52 -23.97 -3.22
C TYR A 46 -0.69 -25.04 -2.49
N PHE A 47 -0.11 -24.72 -1.34
CA PHE A 47 0.65 -25.69 -0.54
C PHE A 47 -0.22 -26.82 0.02
N GLU A 48 -1.47 -26.53 0.38
CA GLU A 48 -2.43 -27.52 0.89
C GLU A 48 -2.98 -28.47 -0.17
N THR A 49 -3.08 -28.02 -1.43
CA THR A 49 -3.78 -28.77 -2.50
C THR A 49 -2.86 -29.35 -3.56
N ARG A 50 -1.56 -29.02 -3.54
CA ARG A 50 -0.62 -29.49 -4.56
C ARG A 50 -0.45 -31.02 -4.53
N PRO A 51 -0.38 -31.69 -5.68
CA PRO A 51 -0.03 -33.10 -5.76
C PRO A 51 1.48 -33.31 -5.52
N GLU A 52 1.83 -34.29 -4.68
CA GLU A 52 3.21 -34.70 -4.41
C GLU A 52 3.81 -35.44 -5.61
N THR A 53 4.21 -34.68 -6.63
CA THR A 53 4.90 -35.18 -7.82
C THR A 53 6.39 -34.89 -7.74
N ALA A 54 7.21 -35.62 -8.52
CA ALA A 54 8.66 -35.39 -8.57
C ALA A 54 9.05 -33.96 -9.00
N LEU A 55 8.16 -33.25 -9.70
CA LEU A 55 8.35 -31.86 -10.12
C LEU A 55 7.82 -30.82 -9.11
N ALA A 56 7.07 -31.25 -8.08
CA ALA A 56 6.51 -30.35 -7.07
C ALA A 56 7.57 -29.46 -6.40
N PRO A 57 8.74 -29.98 -5.94
CA PRO A 57 9.73 -29.16 -5.25
C PRO A 57 10.28 -28.01 -6.11
N PHE A 58 10.43 -28.25 -7.42
CA PHE A 58 10.88 -27.23 -8.37
C PHE A 58 9.83 -26.13 -8.56
N LEU A 59 8.56 -26.52 -8.76
CA LEU A 59 7.45 -25.58 -8.90
C LEU A 59 7.24 -24.75 -7.63
N ASP A 60 7.37 -25.37 -6.47
CA ASP A 60 7.28 -24.69 -5.17
C ASP A 60 8.35 -23.62 -5.02
N GLN A 61 9.60 -23.96 -5.38
CA GLN A 61 10.71 -23.04 -5.27
C GLN A 61 10.53 -21.84 -6.20
N VAL A 62 10.01 -22.04 -7.41
CA VAL A 62 9.67 -20.96 -8.34
C VAL A 62 8.57 -20.06 -7.76
N ILE A 63 7.49 -20.66 -7.23
CA ILE A 63 6.34 -19.93 -6.68
C ILE A 63 6.74 -19.13 -5.44
N ILE A 64 7.50 -19.74 -4.50
CA ILE A 64 8.02 -19.05 -3.31
C ILE A 64 8.92 -17.89 -3.73
N THR A 65 9.85 -18.11 -4.66
CA THR A 65 10.79 -17.07 -5.10
C THR A 65 10.04 -15.89 -5.74
N TYR A 66 9.05 -16.16 -6.58
CA TYR A 66 8.20 -15.12 -7.16
C TYR A 66 7.39 -14.38 -6.10
N TYR A 67 6.79 -15.14 -5.17
CA TYR A 67 6.00 -14.60 -4.08
C TYR A 67 6.83 -13.69 -3.17
N GLU A 68 7.98 -14.15 -2.69
CA GLU A 68 8.90 -13.36 -1.88
C GLU A 68 9.35 -12.12 -2.62
N LYS A 69 9.72 -12.25 -3.91
CA LYS A 69 10.15 -11.09 -4.71
C LYS A 69 9.03 -10.05 -4.86
N MET A 70 7.79 -10.47 -5.09
CA MET A 70 6.64 -9.56 -5.21
C MET A 70 6.23 -8.96 -3.85
N ASN A 71 6.14 -9.78 -2.81
CA ASN A 71 5.69 -9.39 -1.50
C ASN A 71 6.71 -8.47 -0.80
N HIS A 72 7.99 -8.86 -0.80
CA HIS A 72 9.03 -8.17 -0.04
C HIS A 72 9.56 -6.90 -0.73
N LYS A 73 9.70 -6.89 -2.07
CA LYS A 73 10.22 -5.70 -2.77
C LYS A 73 9.14 -4.72 -3.20
N ILE A 74 8.00 -5.20 -3.69
CA ILE A 74 7.02 -4.34 -4.36
C ILE A 74 5.88 -4.05 -3.40
N LEU A 75 5.15 -5.07 -2.95
CA LEU A 75 3.93 -4.85 -2.17
C LEU A 75 4.20 -4.13 -0.85
N ARG A 76 5.18 -4.57 -0.04
CA ARG A 76 5.50 -3.92 1.24
C ARG A 76 5.95 -2.47 1.09
N LYS A 77 6.75 -2.16 0.06
CA LYS A 77 7.18 -0.78 -0.20
C LYS A 77 6.01 0.10 -0.66
N PHE A 78 5.18 -0.42 -1.57
CA PHE A 78 3.99 0.29 -2.04
C PHE A 78 2.93 0.48 -0.96
N LEU A 79 2.83 -0.45 0.00
CA LEU A 79 1.91 -0.37 1.12
C LEU A 79 2.12 0.90 1.95
N ILE A 80 3.37 1.34 2.12
CA ILE A 80 3.68 2.53 2.93
C ILE A 80 3.89 3.76 2.05
N ILE A 81 4.65 3.61 0.96
CA ILE A 81 5.01 4.74 0.08
C ILE A 81 3.79 5.21 -0.72
N GLY A 82 2.95 4.30 -1.20
CA GLY A 82 1.78 4.63 -2.03
C GLY A 82 0.80 5.58 -1.32
N PRO A 83 0.30 5.25 -0.12
CA PRO A 83 -0.54 6.15 0.66
C PRO A 83 0.14 7.49 0.96
N LEU A 84 1.43 7.48 1.28
CA LEU A 84 2.18 8.69 1.59
C LEU A 84 2.28 9.62 0.38
N VAL A 85 2.57 9.08 -0.81
CA VAL A 85 2.60 9.83 -2.07
C VAL A 85 1.22 10.35 -2.42
N LEU A 86 0.17 9.53 -2.29
CA LEU A 86 -1.22 9.96 -2.52
C LEU A 86 -1.64 11.07 -1.57
N PHE A 87 -1.19 11.01 -0.31
CA PHE A 87 -1.42 12.04 0.68
C PHE A 87 -0.74 13.35 0.29
N ILE A 88 0.55 13.31 -0.08
CA ILE A 88 1.31 14.49 -0.51
C ILE A 88 0.70 15.10 -1.78
N LEU A 89 0.33 14.29 -2.78
CA LEU A 89 -0.31 14.76 -4.01
C LEU A 89 -1.69 15.39 -3.73
N GLY A 90 -2.48 14.75 -2.88
CA GLY A 90 -3.76 15.29 -2.42
C GLY A 90 -3.57 16.63 -1.71
N TYR A 91 -2.66 16.69 -0.74
CA TYR A 91 -2.33 17.89 0.01
C TYR A 91 -1.89 19.04 -0.91
N LEU A 92 -0.89 18.81 -1.78
CA LEU A 92 -0.39 19.83 -2.71
C LEU A 92 -1.47 20.34 -3.67
N LYS A 93 -2.40 19.47 -4.10
CA LYS A 93 -3.52 19.85 -4.97
C LYS A 93 -4.47 20.82 -4.28
N TYR A 94 -4.82 20.58 -3.02
CA TYR A 94 -5.76 21.43 -2.29
C TYR A 94 -5.09 22.65 -1.63
N ARG A 95 -3.78 22.58 -1.32
CA ARG A 95 -2.98 23.73 -0.88
C ARG A 95 -2.95 24.84 -1.94
N LYS A 96 -2.91 24.50 -3.23
CA LYS A 96 -2.94 25.48 -4.34
C LYS A 96 -4.27 26.25 -4.48
N LYS A 97 -5.32 25.84 -3.76
CA LYS A 97 -6.61 26.55 -3.72
C LYS A 97 -6.67 27.59 -2.59
N PHE A 98 -5.60 27.70 -1.81
CA PHE A 98 -5.35 28.72 -0.79
C PHE A 98 -4.28 29.67 -1.34
#